data_AF-J2F470-F1
#
_entry.id   AF-J2F470-F1
#
_cell.length_a   1.000
_cell.length_b   1.000
_cell.length_c   1.000
_cell.angle_alpha   90.00
_cell.angle_beta   90.00
_cell.angle_gamma   90.00
#
_symmetry.space_group_name_H-M   'P 1'
#
loop_
_entity.id
_entity.type
_entity.pdbx_description
1 polymer ?
#
loop_
_entity_poly.entity_id
_entity_poly.type
_entity_poly.pdbx_seq_one_letter_code
_entity_poly.pdbx_strand_id
1 'polypeptide(L)' 'MIEPYIRFKGQVGEQATMFLFDPCGNALEFKAFKDMSQLFAK' A
#
# COMPACT_ATOMS: atom_id res chain seq x y z
N MET A 1 -10.38 2.35 -11.32
CA MET A 1 -10.02 2.00 -9.93
C MET A 1 -8.88 1.01 -9.98
N ILE A 2 -7.82 1.19 -9.19
CA ILE A 2 -6.72 0.22 -9.10
C ILE A 2 -7.12 -0.85 -8.09
N GLU A 3 -7.15 -2.11 -8.51
CA GLU A 3 -7.49 -3.23 -7.64
C GLU A 3 -6.41 -3.45 -6.57
N PRO A 4 -6.75 -3.99 -5.39
CA PRO A 4 -5.77 -4.32 -4.36
C PRO A 4 -4.67 -5.25 -4.89
N TYR A 5 -3.40 -4.92 -4.64
CA TYR A 5 -2.27 -5.72 -5.13
C TYR A 5 -1.03 -5.60 -4.25
N ILE A 6 -0.12 -6.56 -4.42
CA ILE A 6 1.18 -6.61 -3.73
C ILE A 6 2.24 -5.97 -4.63
N ARG A 7 2.97 -5.01 -4.08
CA ARG A 7 4.15 -4.37 -4.69
C ARG A 7 5.41 -5.02 -4.13
N PHE A 8 6.44 -5.17 -4.97
CA PHE A 8 7.75 -5.71 -4.57
C PHE A 8 7.68 -7.09 -3.91
N LYS A 9 6.82 -7.98 -4.42
CA LYS A 9 6.62 -9.32 -3.85
C LYS A 9 7.96 -10.07 -3.74
N GLY A 10 8.32 -10.48 -2.52
CA GLY A 10 9.57 -11.18 -2.20
C GLY A 10 10.81 -10.30 -2.13
N GLN A 11 10.67 -8.98 -2.27
CA GLN A 11 11.78 -8.02 -2.24
C GLN A 11 11.67 -7.11 -1.01
N VAL A 12 12.76 -6.39 -0.71
CA VAL A 12 12.74 -5.31 0.30
C VAL A 12 11.75 -4.24 -0.16
N GLY A 13 10.88 -3.82 0.74
CA GLY A 13 9.76 -2.91 0.50
C GLY A 13 8.46 -3.61 0.13
N GLU A 14 8.34 -4.94 0.32
CA GLU A 14 7.10 -5.68 0.04
C GLU A 14 5.93 -5.09 0.83
N GLN A 15 4.92 -4.62 0.09
CA GLN A 15 3.73 -3.99 0.65
C GLN A 15 2.47 -4.32 -0.16
N ALA A 16 1.34 -4.42 0.51
CA ALA A 16 0.03 -4.42 -0.12
C ALA A 16 -0.49 -2.99 -0.22
N THR A 17 -1.16 -2.66 -1.32
CA THR A 17 -1.80 -1.36 -1.57
C THR A 17 -3.24 -1.56 -2.02
N MET A 18 -4.14 -0.72 -1.52
CA MET A 18 -5.52 -0.63 -2.01
C MET A 18 -6.05 0.81 -1.92
N PHE A 19 -7.11 1.09 -2.67
CA PHE A 19 -7.77 2.40 -2.71
C PHE A 19 -9.24 2.30 -2.36
N LEU A 20 -9.75 3.25 -1.60
CA LEU A 20 -11.17 3.49 -1.36
C LEU A 20 -11.51 4.94 -1.74
N PHE A 21 -12.73 5.18 -2.21
CA PHE A 21 -13.23 6.55 -2.38
C PHE A 21 -14.04 6.97 -1.16
N ASP A 22 -13.76 8.16 -0.64
CA ASP A 22 -14.64 8.78 0.35
C ASP A 22 -15.91 9.37 -0.32
N PRO A 23 -16.91 9.84 0.45
CA PRO A 23 -18.12 10.46 -0.11
C PRO A 23 -17.86 11.73 -0.96
N CYS A 24 -16.68 12.34 -0.84
CA CYS A 24 -16.27 13.51 -1.61
C CYS A 24 -15.53 13.13 -2.91
N GLY A 25 -15.30 11.83 -3.15
CA GLY A 25 -14.57 11.32 -4.32
C GLY A 25 -13.05 11.33 -4.17
N ASN A 26 -12.50 11.54 -2.97
CA ASN A 26 -11.06 11.45 -2.74
C ASN A 26 -10.61 9.99 -2.70
N ALA A 27 -9.50 9.67 -3.37
CA ALA A 27 -8.88 8.35 -3.30
C ALA A 27 -8.03 8.25 -2.02
N LEU A 28 -8.49 7.44 -1.07
CA LEU A 28 -7.76 7.07 0.13
C LEU A 28 -6.94 5.81 -0.14
N GLU A 29 -5.62 5.93 -0.05
CA GLU A 29 -4.70 4.80 -0.20
C GLU A 29 -4.39 4.17 1.17
N PHE A 30 -4.56 2.85 1.24
CA PHE A 30 -4.15 2.05 2.38
C PHE A 30 -2.95 1.20 2.00
N LYS A 31 -1.91 1.24 2.83
CA LYS A 31 -0.69 0.47 2.65
C LYS A 31 -0.46 -0.43 3.86
N ALA A 32 -0.07 -1.67 3.61
CA ALA A 32 0.39 -2.58 4.64
C ALA A 32 1.76 -3.13 4.25
N PHE A 33 2.73 -3.04 5.15
CA PHE A 33 4.08 -3.52 4.93
C PHE A 33 4.23 -4.90 5.55
N LYS A 34 4.93 -5.80 4.84
CA LYS A 34 5.25 -7.12 5.37
C LYS A 34 6.24 -7.04 6.54
N ASP A 35 7.12 -6.06 6.51
CA ASP A 35 8.10 -5.74 7.54
C ASP A 35 8.04 -4.25 7.86
N MET A 36 7.60 -3.92 9.07
CA MET A 36 7.41 -2.54 9.52
C MET A 36 8.72 -1.78 9.70
N SER A 37 9.87 -2.47 9.85
CA SER A 37 11.17 -1.80 9.91
C SER A 37 11.50 -1.07 8.60
N GLN A 38 10.89 -1.50 7.49
CA GLN A 38 11.10 -0.95 6.16
C GLN A 38 10.22 0.28 5.86
N LEU A 39 9.34 0.66 6.78
CA LEU A 39 8.44 1.81 6.61
C LEU A 39 9.20 3.14 6.51
N PHE A 40 10.33 3.26 7.22
CA PHE A 40 11.18 4.45 7.25
C PHE A 40 12.66 4.12 7.03
N ALA A 41 12.95 2.94 6.47
CA ALA A 41 14.31 2.58 6.13
C ALA A 41 14.89 3.66 5.18
N LYS A 42 16.06 4.19 5.54
CA LYS A 42 16.76 5.27 4.81
C LYS A 42 17.26 4.81 3.45
#